data_AF-A0A257WWP9-F1
#
_entry.id   AF-A0A257WWP9-F1
#
_cell.length_a   1.000
_cell.length_b   1.000
_cell.length_c   1.000
_cell.angle_alpha   90.00
_cell.angle_beta   90.00
_cell.angle_gamma   90.00
#
_symmetry.space_group_name_H-M   'P 1'
#
loop_
_entity.id
_entity.type
_entity.pdbx_description
1 polymer ?
#
loop_
_entity_poly.entity_id
_entity_poly.type
_entity_poly.pdbx_seq_one_letter_code
_entity_poly.pdbx_strand_id
1 'polypeptide(L)'
;MARNLSGKVVASGADVTALADKAWFDAHPERDFMLRDPAPLEFREPLGDAGEGFSWRVLIVRLGDGSRLRLPISLAWDLHNDHAKEQHLAVIFEQVAPEQARVLRAAALAGAPRV
;
A
#
# COMPACT_ATOMS: atom_id res chain seq x y z
N MET A 1 15.42 34.37 15.83
CA MET A 1 15.46 33.64 17.11
C MET A 1 14.60 32.40 16.97
N ALA A 2 15.19 31.20 16.91
CA ALA A 2 14.45 29.93 16.94
C ALA A 2 14.33 29.47 18.40
N ARG A 3 13.12 29.13 18.84
CA ARG A 3 12.86 28.63 20.21
C ARG A 3 13.15 27.13 20.22
N ASN A 4 13.83 26.65 21.26
CA ASN A 4 14.25 25.26 21.47
C ASN A 4 13.17 24.25 21.02
N LEU A 5 13.40 23.55 19.90
CA LEU A 5 12.63 22.41 19.48
C LEU A 5 13.19 21.17 20.18
N SER A 6 12.58 20.78 21.31
CA SER A 6 12.91 19.50 21.95
C SER A 6 12.39 18.37 21.06
N GLY A 7 13.29 17.78 20.26
CA GLY A 7 13.02 16.56 19.51
C GLY A 7 13.07 15.35 20.43
N LYS A 8 12.00 14.55 20.47
CA LYS A 8 12.00 13.25 21.15
C LYS A 8 12.48 12.19 20.16
N VAL A 9 13.51 11.43 20.54
CA VAL A 9 13.90 10.22 19.80
C VAL A 9 12.79 9.19 19.97
N VAL A 10 12.04 8.94 18.91
CA VAL A 10 11.07 7.84 18.84
C VAL A 10 11.88 6.61 18.45
N ALA A 11 11.82 5.56 19.26
CA ALA A 11 12.50 4.30 18.96
C ALA A 11 11.99 3.75 17.61
N SER A 12 12.91 3.24 16.79
CA SER A 12 12.63 2.45 15.59
C SER A 12 11.96 1.12 16.00
N GLY A 13 10.70 1.16 16.41
CA GLY A 13 9.96 0.03 16.92
C GLY A 13 8.58 0.01 16.30
N ALA A 14 8.35 -0.98 15.43
CA ALA A 14 7.20 -1.17 14.56
C ALA A 14 7.20 -0.31 13.27
N ASP A 15 7.00 -0.98 12.14
CA ASP A 15 6.68 -0.34 10.88
C ASP A 15 5.33 0.39 11.04
N VAL A 16 5.40 1.71 11.27
CA VAL A 16 4.24 2.58 11.48
C VAL A 16 3.29 2.50 10.28
N THR A 17 3.82 2.31 9.08
CA THR A 17 2.98 2.12 7.88
C THR A 17 2.22 0.79 7.95
N ALA A 18 2.81 -0.27 8.51
CA ALA A 18 2.12 -1.56 8.66
C ALA A 18 0.96 -1.49 9.65
N LEU A 19 1.12 -0.71 10.72
CA LEU A 19 0.06 -0.46 11.68
C LEU A 19 -1.05 0.41 11.07
N ALA A 20 -0.70 1.45 10.31
CA ALA A 20 -1.66 2.31 9.63
C ALA A 20 -2.45 1.53 8.56
N ASP A 21 -1.77 0.74 7.74
CA ASP A 21 -2.39 -0.11 6.72
C ASP A 21 -3.36 -1.11 7.39
N LYS A 22 -2.94 -1.72 8.51
CA LYS A 22 -3.81 -2.61 9.29
C LYS A 22 -5.08 -1.90 9.73
N ALA A 23 -4.93 -0.77 10.41
CA ALA A 23 -6.04 -0.02 10.98
C ALA A 23 -7.03 0.42 9.89
N TRP A 24 -6.54 0.77 8.71
CA TRP A 24 -7.39 1.13 7.59
C TRP A 24 -8.22 -0.05 7.08
N PHE A 25 -7.63 -1.23 6.88
CA PHE A 25 -8.38 -2.43 6.45
C PHE A 25 -9.32 -2.95 7.53
N ASP A 26 -8.98 -2.82 8.81
CA ASP A 26 -9.89 -3.15 9.91
C ASP A 26 -11.13 -2.24 9.91
N ALA A 27 -10.98 -0.99 9.48
CA ALA A 27 -12.08 -0.02 9.34
C ALA A 27 -12.88 -0.18 8.03
N HIS A 28 -12.31 -0.82 7.00
CA HIS A 28 -12.92 -1.04 5.68
C HIS A 28 -12.88 -2.53 5.32
N PRO A 29 -13.62 -3.39 6.04
CA PRO A 29 -13.54 -4.85 5.87
C PRO A 29 -13.96 -5.34 4.48
N GLU A 30 -14.71 -4.53 3.73
CA GLU A 30 -15.16 -4.77 2.36
C GLU A 30 -14.09 -4.49 1.28
N ARG A 31 -12.95 -3.92 1.68
CA ARG A 31 -11.85 -3.56 0.78
C ARG A 31 -10.72 -4.58 0.88
N ASP A 32 -10.28 -5.09 -0.27
CA ASP A 32 -9.04 -5.87 -0.40
C ASP A 32 -7.89 -4.99 -0.93
N PHE A 33 -8.18 -3.81 -1.48
CA PHE A 33 -7.20 -2.88 -2.01
C PHE A 33 -7.25 -1.49 -1.36
N MET A 34 -6.08 -0.95 -1.07
CA MET A 34 -5.87 0.44 -0.65
C MET A 34 -4.79 1.09 -1.51
N LEU A 35 -5.00 2.35 -1.88
CA LEU A 35 -3.97 3.19 -2.48
C LEU A 35 -3.51 4.22 -1.45
N ARG A 36 -2.20 4.47 -1.35
CA ARG A 36 -1.69 5.61 -0.58
C ARG A 36 -0.39 6.14 -1.16
N ASP A 37 0.03 7.28 -0.66
CA ASP A 37 1.38 7.79 -0.92
C ASP A 37 2.45 6.92 -0.26
N PRO A 38 3.62 6.77 -0.91
CA PRO A 38 4.77 6.13 -0.29
C PRO A 38 5.21 6.93 0.92
N ALA A 39 5.42 6.23 2.05
CA ALA A 39 5.96 6.87 3.23
C ALA A 39 7.47 7.12 3.05
N PRO A 40 8.04 8.12 3.75
CA PRO A 40 9.48 8.37 3.71
C PRO A 40 10.27 7.11 4.09
N LEU A 41 11.23 6.72 3.24
CA LEU A 41 12.10 5.56 3.44
C LEU A 41 11.37 4.22 3.53
N GLU A 42 10.14 4.13 3.02
CA GLU A 42 9.38 2.87 2.99
C GLU A 42 10.06 1.79 2.14
N PHE A 43 10.65 2.20 1.02
CA PHE A 43 11.36 1.30 0.12
C PHE A 43 12.88 1.52 0.26
N ARG A 44 13.62 0.41 0.26
CA ARG A 44 15.09 0.41 0.39
C ARG A 44 15.76 1.03 -0.84
N GLU A 45 15.19 0.80 -2.01
CA GLU A 45 15.67 1.34 -3.28
C GLU A 45 14.84 2.56 -3.67
N PRO A 46 15.48 3.62 -4.22
CA PRO A 46 14.74 4.76 -4.74
C PRO A 46 13.83 4.30 -5.88
N LEU A 47 12.56 4.71 -5.85
CA LEU A 47 11.57 4.33 -6.86
C LEU A 47 11.88 4.89 -8.25
N GLY A 48 12.76 5.91 -8.34
CA GLY A 48 13.09 6.58 -9.60
C GLY A 48 12.04 7.62 -10.00
N ASP A 49 12.01 7.99 -11.27
CA ASP A 49 11.02 8.90 -11.82
C ASP A 49 9.71 8.16 -12.11
N ALA A 50 8.58 8.74 -11.70
CA ALA A 50 7.25 8.20 -11.99
C ALA A 50 6.85 8.44 -13.47
N GLY A 51 7.43 9.45 -14.12
CA GLY A 51 7.07 9.91 -15.46
C GLY A 51 6.16 11.15 -15.44
N GLU A 52 6.15 11.89 -16.54
CA GLU A 52 5.38 13.13 -16.67
C GLU A 52 3.87 12.88 -16.56
N GLY A 53 3.21 13.55 -15.61
CA GLY A 53 1.78 13.38 -15.32
C GLY A 53 1.45 12.20 -14.40
N PHE A 54 2.46 11.50 -13.89
CA PHE A 54 2.32 10.36 -12.97
C PHE A 54 2.98 10.62 -11.62
N SER A 55 2.50 9.92 -10.59
CA SER A 55 3.03 9.94 -9.23
C SER A 55 3.22 8.52 -8.73
N TRP A 56 4.25 8.33 -7.90
CA TRP A 56 4.39 7.11 -7.13
C TRP A 56 3.28 6.98 -6.11
N ARG A 57 2.60 5.84 -6.15
CA ARG A 57 1.63 5.39 -5.15
C ARG A 57 2.04 4.00 -4.69
N VAL A 58 1.53 3.62 -3.54
CA VAL A 58 1.66 2.27 -3.00
C VAL A 58 0.29 1.62 -3.06
N LEU A 59 0.18 0.59 -3.89
CA LEU A 59 -0.98 -0.29 -3.91
C LEU A 59 -0.77 -1.38 -2.86
N ILE A 60 -1.67 -1.39 -1.89
CA ILE A 60 -1.64 -2.31 -0.78
C ILE A 60 -2.76 -3.30 -0.96
N VAL A 61 -2.40 -4.58 -0.87
CA VAL A 61 -3.29 -5.68 -1.16
C VAL A 61 -3.39 -6.56 0.07
N ARG A 62 -4.60 -6.68 0.60
CA ARG A 62 -4.89 -7.61 1.68
C ARG A 62 -4.86 -9.04 1.16
N LEU A 63 -4.22 -9.92 1.93
CA LEU A 63 -4.18 -11.36 1.71
C LEU A 63 -5.14 -12.05 2.68
N GLY A 64 -5.56 -13.27 2.33
CA GLY A 64 -6.57 -14.05 3.06
C GLY A 64 -6.20 -14.42 4.51
N ASP A 65 -4.91 -14.48 4.84
CA ASP A 65 -4.39 -14.68 6.21
C ASP A 65 -4.30 -13.38 7.02
N GLY A 66 -4.77 -12.27 6.45
CA GLY A 66 -4.66 -10.95 7.01
C GLY A 66 -3.30 -10.30 6.78
N SER A 67 -2.33 -10.94 6.14
CA SER A 67 -1.10 -10.25 5.71
C SER A 67 -1.39 -9.25 4.58
N ARG A 68 -0.45 -8.35 4.25
CA ARG A 68 -0.61 -7.42 3.11
C ARG A 68 0.65 -7.34 2.26
N LEU A 69 0.44 -7.24 0.95
CA LEU A 69 1.49 -6.90 -0.01
C LEU A 69 1.50 -5.39 -0.23
N ARG A 70 2.68 -4.82 -0.44
CA ARG A 70 2.85 -3.42 -0.85
C ARG A 70 3.59 -3.36 -2.16
N LEU A 71 2.98 -2.70 -3.14
CA LEU A 71 3.54 -2.57 -4.48
C LEU A 71 3.67 -1.08 -4.81
N PRO A 72 4.89 -0.56 -4.99
CA PRO A 72 5.06 0.77 -5.55
C PRO A 72 4.63 0.74 -7.02
N ILE A 73 3.73 1.63 -7.40
CA ILE A 73 3.18 1.74 -8.75
C ILE A 73 3.14 3.21 -9.17
N SER A 74 3.44 3.48 -10.43
CA SER A 74 3.29 4.81 -11.01
C SER A 74 1.88 4.95 -11.57
N LEU A 75 1.13 5.95 -11.09
CA LEU A 75 -0.26 6.20 -11.49
C LEU A 75 -0.48 7.68 -11.81
N ALA A 76 -1.44 7.95 -12.69
CA ALA A 76 -1.86 9.30 -13.03
C ALA A 76 -2.27 10.07 -11.77
N TRP A 77 -1.94 11.36 -11.70
CA TRP A 77 -2.12 12.19 -10.49
C TRP A 77 -3.55 12.28 -9.99
N ASP A 78 -4.52 12.10 -10.86
CA ASP A 78 -5.94 12.17 -10.53
C ASP A 78 -6.43 10.93 -9.75
N LEU A 79 -5.72 9.79 -9.86
CA LEU A 79 -6.13 8.55 -9.21
C LEU A 79 -5.76 8.53 -7.72
N HIS A 80 -6.78 8.64 -6.87
CA HIS A 80 -6.68 8.60 -5.41
C HIS A 80 -7.56 7.50 -4.81
N ASN A 81 -7.23 7.05 -3.60
CA ASN A 81 -7.96 5.99 -2.89
C ASN A 81 -9.46 6.26 -2.74
N ASP A 82 -9.83 7.52 -2.53
CA ASP A 82 -11.23 7.94 -2.31
C ASP A 82 -12.08 7.81 -3.58
N HIS A 83 -11.44 7.84 -4.75
CA HIS A 83 -12.09 7.70 -6.06
C HIS A 83 -11.83 6.34 -6.71
N ALA A 84 -10.83 5.59 -6.23
CA ALA A 84 -10.44 4.31 -6.76
C ALA A 84 -11.42 3.22 -6.32
N LYS A 85 -12.19 2.71 -7.28
CA LYS A 85 -13.08 1.56 -7.06
C LYS A 85 -12.27 0.28 -6.93
N GLU A 86 -12.75 -0.61 -6.07
CA GLU A 86 -12.16 -1.94 -5.81
C GLU A 86 -11.85 -2.72 -7.10
N GLN A 87 -12.81 -2.78 -8.02
CA GLN A 87 -12.65 -3.47 -9.30
C GLN A 87 -11.54 -2.86 -10.16
N HIS A 88 -11.37 -1.54 -10.12
CA HIS A 88 -10.33 -0.86 -10.88
C HIS A 88 -8.95 -1.13 -10.29
N LEU A 89 -8.83 -1.10 -8.97
CA LEU A 89 -7.60 -1.47 -8.25
C LEU A 89 -7.22 -2.94 -8.48
N ALA A 90 -8.22 -3.84 -8.58
CA ALA A 90 -7.99 -5.23 -8.94
C ALA A 90 -7.39 -5.37 -10.34
N VAL A 91 -7.92 -4.64 -11.34
CA VAL A 91 -7.39 -4.65 -12.71
C VAL A 91 -5.96 -4.10 -12.74
N ILE A 92 -5.70 -2.99 -12.04
CA ILE A 92 -4.35 -2.42 -11.94
C ILE A 92 -3.39 -3.47 -11.35
N PHE A 93 -3.78 -4.12 -10.25
CA PHE A 93 -2.97 -5.18 -9.65
C PHE A 93 -2.64 -6.29 -10.65
N GLU A 94 -3.62 -6.81 -11.38
CA GLU A 94 -3.36 -7.89 -12.35
C GLU A 94 -2.44 -7.47 -13.50
N GLN A 95 -2.42 -6.18 -13.86
CA GLN A 95 -1.58 -5.64 -14.92
C GLN A 95 -0.14 -5.37 -14.48
N VAL A 96 0.05 -4.85 -13.27
CA VAL A 96 1.35 -4.31 -12.81
C VAL A 96 2.05 -5.20 -11.79
N ALA A 97 1.33 -6.10 -11.13
CA ALA A 97 1.92 -6.92 -10.09
C ALA A 97 2.88 -7.97 -10.69
N PRO A 98 4.07 -8.14 -10.10
CA PRO A 98 4.98 -9.20 -10.50
C PRO A 98 4.28 -10.56 -10.32
N GLU A 99 4.66 -11.54 -11.15
CA GLU A 99 4.05 -12.87 -11.15
C GLU A 99 3.99 -13.49 -9.75
N GLN A 100 5.06 -13.35 -8.97
CA GLN A 100 5.12 -13.84 -7.60
C GLN A 100 4.05 -13.21 -6.68
N ALA A 101 3.77 -11.91 -6.81
CA ALA A 101 2.73 -11.25 -6.03
C ALA A 101 1.33 -11.75 -6.41
N ARG A 102 1.09 -11.99 -7.71
CA ARG A 102 -0.18 -12.56 -8.19
C ARG A 102 -0.39 -13.99 -7.68
N VAL A 103 0.67 -14.81 -7.70
CA VAL A 103 0.64 -16.18 -7.14
C VAL A 103 0.34 -16.16 -5.64
N LEU A 104 0.99 -15.28 -4.87
CA LEU A 104 0.74 -15.13 -3.43
C LEU A 104 -0.72 -14.75 -3.16
N ARG A 105 -1.26 -13.79 -3.93
CA ARG A 105 -2.67 -13.39 -3.79
C ARG A 105 -3.63 -14.52 -4.15
N ALA A 106 -3.40 -15.24 -5.24
CA ALA A 106 -4.22 -16.37 -5.65
C ALA A 106 -4.20 -17.50 -4.61
N ALA A 107 -3.03 -17.82 -4.06
CA ALA A 107 -2.88 -18.82 -3.00
C ALA A 107 -3.62 -18.39 -1.73
N ALA A 108 -3.54 -17.11 -1.35
CA ALA A 108 -4.24 -16.58 -0.19
C ALA A 108 -5.76 -16.61 -0.34
N LEU A 109 -6.29 -16.41 -1.56
CA LEU A 109 -7.72 -16.54 -1.85
C LEU A 109 -8.19 -18.00 -1.88
N ALA A 110 -7.34 -18.94 -2.31
CA ALA A 110 -7.66 -20.37 -2.34
C ALA A 110 -7.62 -21.02 -0.94
N GLY A 111 -6.81 -20.48 -0.02
CA GLY A 111 -6.62 -21.01 1.33
C GLY A 111 -7.49 -20.39 2.43
N ALA A 112 -8.24 -19.32 2.14
CA ALA A 112 -9.00 -18.58 3.16
C ALA A 112 -10.46 -19.07 3.26
N PRO A 113 -10.92 -19.58 4.42
CA PRO A 113 -12.35 -19.70 4.67
C PRO A 113 -12.94 -18.30 4.80
N ARG A 114 -13.86 -17.93 3.90
CA ARG A 114 -14.73 -16.77 4.10
C ARG A 114 -15.71 -17.12 5.23
N VAL A 115 -15.39 -16.67 6.44
CA VAL A 115 -16.32 -16.66 7.59
C VAL A 115 -17.35 -15.57 7.44
#